data_AF-A0AAU1YMV0-F1
#
_entry.id   AF-A0AAU1YMV0-F1
#
_cell.length_a   1.000
_cell.length_b   1.000
_cell.length_c   1.000
_cell.angle_alpha   90.00
_cell.angle_beta   90.00
_cell.angle_gamma   90.00
#
_symmetry.space_group_name_H-M   'P 1'
#
loop_
_entity.id
_entity.type
_entity.pdbx_description
1 polymer ?
#
loop_
_entity_poly.entity_id
_entity_poly.type
_entity_poly.pdbx_seq_one_letter_code
_entity_poly.pdbx_strand_id
1 'polypeptide(L)'
;MRWHELEGVPAGREVVPGLLHGLLVPGLRRSAWAKLEALLGWRSDDPLFIAVTRRLFELLPRLDRNRRALVLGYLARRAHLICERPVGVHRPAFLAFTGSGHHVLPLVADRSAQVRAGAAWLLRELRGADPAVLQALRRQAAEERDPVALAAQLLAVGTLSGSEGSGATVEWVRPWLDHRNTQVGLAAAWAVLLVAAPGGARGTGRRLAGVFAETGDDCLPDLPWGYYRYSPVEHCTRLLSAHPLEGAALVDGLSRHRDPELRARAVTVAGSQLRSWRRRSAHLWETVAAGLDDEERIAGRALEVFARGGTAAAPYADRLVRFVEGFGLTPANPHTDLAVRALAGLGDDRARVWYRERLGERCPRVESLPERWAADLLPALRDRLAADSGAGAIPAVLEILTRWGPAAAPAVPELTGLLECGHARPAAEALGRIGPAAARAADALAALARGDRTPYPLGPAGGRPAKPWQGAQTAAWAHWRVTGDPELALRVCGSAARAGLSRPVLRYLADLGPLAAPYADAVRPLLDGPGEWTRVGAAEAWWGITGDAAPALAALLPQLRPLAGYEAPPVVLRTVRALGTIGRPAAAALPALRTVVGSERRYGADILRDEDLYRAAREALDRIEGPRKETA
;
A
#
# COMPACT_ATOMS: atom_id res chain seq x y z
N MET A 1 -1.92 -39.67 -21.11
CA MET A 1 -2.39 -40.07 -19.77
C MET A 1 -3.84 -40.51 -19.89
N ARG A 2 -4.11 -41.80 -19.68
CA ARG A 2 -5.49 -42.27 -19.57
C ARG A 2 -6.05 -41.77 -18.24
N TRP A 3 -7.32 -41.35 -18.21
CA TRP A 3 -7.92 -40.70 -17.03
C TRP A 3 -7.89 -41.55 -15.74
N HIS A 4 -7.77 -42.87 -15.88
CA HIS A 4 -7.60 -43.84 -14.78
C HIS A 4 -6.15 -43.97 -14.28
N GLU A 5 -5.17 -43.38 -14.98
CA GLU A 5 -3.75 -43.35 -14.59
C GLU A 5 -3.40 -42.12 -13.72
N LEU A 6 -4.36 -41.21 -13.48
CA LEU A 6 -4.21 -40.18 -12.45
C LEU A 6 -4.42 -40.86 -11.10
N GLU A 7 -3.33 -41.36 -10.48
CA GLU A 7 -3.36 -41.89 -9.12
C GLU A 7 -4.00 -40.86 -8.17
N GLY A 8 -5.07 -41.25 -7.46
CA GLY A 8 -5.70 -40.43 -6.43
C GLY A 8 -6.85 -39.51 -6.87
N VAL A 9 -7.58 -39.81 -7.95
CA VAL A 9 -8.86 -39.11 -8.22
C VAL A 9 -9.82 -39.36 -7.05
N PRO A 10 -10.22 -38.33 -6.28
CA PRO A 10 -11.12 -38.51 -5.14
C PRO A 10 -12.50 -39.03 -5.59
N ALA A 11 -13.15 -39.85 -4.75
CA ALA A 11 -14.49 -40.37 -5.00
C ALA A 11 -15.48 -39.26 -5.38
N GLY A 12 -16.26 -39.46 -6.44
CA GLY A 12 -17.22 -38.48 -6.98
C GLY A 12 -16.71 -37.64 -8.17
N ARG A 13 -15.47 -37.86 -8.62
CA ARG A 13 -14.85 -37.17 -9.76
C ARG A 13 -14.66 -38.07 -11.00
N GLU A 14 -15.15 -39.29 -10.95
CA GLU A 14 -15.15 -40.27 -12.05
C GLU A 14 -16.03 -39.82 -13.22
N VAL A 15 -16.93 -38.86 -12.99
CA VAL A 15 -17.82 -38.28 -14.01
C VAL A 15 -17.11 -37.31 -14.94
N VAL A 16 -15.93 -36.78 -14.59
CA VAL A 16 -15.24 -35.71 -15.34
C VAL A 16 -14.94 -36.09 -16.80
N PRO A 17 -14.45 -37.29 -17.14
CA PRO A 17 -14.28 -37.71 -18.53
C PRO A 17 -15.60 -37.70 -19.31
N GLY A 18 -16.69 -38.17 -18.68
CA GLY A 18 -18.03 -38.15 -19.27
C GLY A 18 -18.57 -36.74 -19.48
N LEU A 19 -18.29 -35.82 -18.55
CA LEU A 19 -18.63 -34.40 -18.69
C LEU A 19 -17.85 -33.74 -19.82
N LEU A 20 -16.54 -33.99 -19.93
CA LEU A 20 -15.69 -33.49 -21.02
C LEU A 20 -16.13 -34.04 -22.38
N HIS A 21 -16.49 -35.33 -22.46
CA HIS A 21 -17.07 -35.92 -23.66
C HIS A 21 -18.43 -35.30 -23.98
N GLY A 22 -19.27 -35.07 -22.97
CA GLY A 22 -20.57 -34.40 -23.10
C GLY A 22 -20.50 -32.97 -23.67
N LEU A 23 -19.34 -32.29 -23.58
CA LEU A 23 -19.13 -31.01 -24.26
C LEU A 23 -19.10 -31.15 -25.79
N LEU A 24 -18.74 -32.32 -26.32
CA LEU A 24 -18.67 -32.60 -27.76
C LEU A 24 -20.01 -33.11 -28.31
N VAL A 25 -20.79 -33.86 -27.53
CA VAL A 25 -22.02 -34.54 -28.00
C VAL A 25 -23.23 -33.59 -28.05
N PRO A 26 -24.02 -33.56 -29.15
CA PRO A 26 -25.36 -32.93 -29.21
C PRO A 26 -26.31 -33.39 -28.10
N GLY A 27 -26.97 -32.46 -27.37
CA GLY A 27 -28.00 -32.75 -26.36
C GLY A 27 -27.59 -32.67 -24.88
N LEU A 28 -26.40 -33.15 -24.48
CA LEU A 28 -25.95 -33.22 -23.06
C LEU A 28 -25.22 -31.96 -22.55
N ARG A 29 -25.44 -30.83 -23.23
CA ARG A 29 -24.42 -29.78 -23.40
C ARG A 29 -24.34 -28.74 -22.29
N ARG A 30 -25.48 -28.25 -21.80
CA ARG A 30 -25.52 -27.19 -20.75
C ARG A 30 -25.32 -27.77 -19.35
N SER A 31 -25.92 -28.93 -19.07
CA SER A 31 -25.79 -29.62 -17.78
C SER A 31 -24.36 -30.14 -17.56
N ALA A 32 -23.67 -30.60 -18.62
CA ALA A 32 -22.29 -31.05 -18.52
C ALA A 32 -21.33 -29.91 -18.11
N TRP A 33 -21.48 -28.72 -18.72
CA TRP A 33 -20.64 -27.57 -18.39
C TRP A 33 -20.85 -27.08 -16.95
N ALA A 34 -22.11 -26.88 -16.54
CA ALA A 34 -22.41 -26.40 -15.18
C ALA A 34 -21.90 -27.36 -14.10
N LYS A 35 -22.03 -28.68 -14.31
CA LYS A 35 -21.47 -29.70 -13.42
C LYS A 35 -19.95 -29.68 -13.41
N LEU A 36 -19.31 -29.51 -14.58
CA LEU A 36 -17.86 -29.43 -14.67
C LEU A 36 -17.31 -28.19 -13.95
N GLU A 37 -17.92 -27.02 -14.14
CA GLU A 37 -17.53 -25.78 -13.46
C GLU A 37 -17.70 -25.88 -11.94
N ALA A 38 -18.78 -26.51 -11.47
CA ALA A 38 -19.00 -26.78 -10.05
C ALA A 38 -17.95 -27.75 -9.46
N LEU A 39 -17.58 -28.81 -10.18
CA LEU A 39 -16.60 -29.80 -9.73
C LEU A 39 -15.17 -29.24 -9.67
N LEU A 40 -14.79 -28.38 -10.61
CA LEU A 40 -13.46 -27.78 -10.64
C LEU A 40 -13.23 -26.78 -9.51
N GLY A 41 -14.30 -26.14 -9.01
CA GLY A 41 -14.22 -25.21 -7.90
C GLY A 41 -13.20 -24.08 -8.13
N TRP A 42 -12.66 -23.51 -7.06
CA TRP A 42 -11.66 -22.42 -7.11
C TRP A 42 -10.23 -22.87 -6.77
N ARG A 43 -10.02 -24.17 -6.53
CA ARG A 43 -8.73 -24.74 -6.13
C ARG A 43 -7.85 -25.03 -7.33
N SER A 44 -6.97 -24.08 -7.65
CA SER A 44 -5.99 -24.21 -8.74
C SER A 44 -4.77 -25.09 -8.41
N ASP A 45 -4.61 -25.48 -7.15
CA ASP A 45 -3.59 -26.43 -6.68
C ASP A 45 -4.00 -27.91 -6.87
N ASP A 46 -5.24 -28.15 -7.27
CA ASP A 46 -5.79 -29.48 -7.48
C ASP A 46 -5.23 -30.13 -8.77
N PRO A 47 -4.59 -31.32 -8.70
CA PRO A 47 -4.14 -32.05 -9.89
C PRO A 47 -5.23 -32.28 -10.93
N LEU A 48 -6.48 -32.48 -10.48
CA LEU A 48 -7.64 -32.60 -11.35
C LEU A 48 -7.85 -31.33 -12.16
N PHE A 49 -7.77 -30.17 -11.51
CA PHE A 49 -7.96 -28.87 -12.15
C PHE A 49 -6.93 -28.67 -13.26
N ILE A 50 -5.66 -29.03 -13.01
CA ILE A 50 -4.58 -28.92 -13.99
C ILE A 50 -4.82 -29.84 -15.19
N ALA A 51 -5.17 -31.11 -14.94
CA ALA A 51 -5.44 -32.09 -15.99
C ALA A 51 -6.64 -31.67 -16.86
N VAL A 52 -7.73 -31.24 -16.23
CA VAL A 52 -8.92 -30.76 -16.94
C VAL A 52 -8.63 -29.49 -17.73
N THR A 53 -7.87 -28.55 -17.17
CA THR A 53 -7.48 -27.32 -17.86
C THR A 53 -6.72 -27.61 -19.14
N ARG A 54 -5.69 -28.48 -19.09
CA ARG A 54 -4.95 -28.92 -20.28
C ARG A 54 -5.88 -29.53 -21.32
N ARG A 55 -6.78 -30.42 -20.88
CA ARG A 55 -7.73 -31.06 -21.77
C ARG A 55 -8.72 -30.08 -22.38
N LEU A 56 -9.17 -29.06 -21.65
CA LEU A 56 -10.05 -28.01 -22.17
C LEU A 56 -9.35 -27.23 -23.29
N PHE A 57 -8.07 -26.87 -23.13
CA PHE A 57 -7.28 -26.23 -24.19
C PHE A 57 -7.20 -27.08 -25.46
N GLU A 58 -6.91 -28.38 -25.32
CA GLU A 58 -6.87 -29.32 -26.45
C GLU A 58 -8.23 -29.45 -27.17
N LEU A 59 -9.33 -29.32 -26.42
CA LEU A 59 -10.68 -29.45 -26.96
C LEU A 59 -11.19 -28.17 -27.65
N LEU A 60 -10.63 -26.99 -27.35
CA LEU A 60 -11.12 -25.70 -27.87
C LEU A 60 -11.41 -25.71 -29.39
N PRO A 61 -10.53 -26.24 -30.27
CA PRO A 61 -10.78 -26.25 -31.72
C PRO A 61 -11.98 -27.13 -32.13
N ARG A 62 -12.35 -28.12 -31.30
CA ARG A 62 -13.40 -29.11 -31.57
C ARG A 62 -14.77 -28.72 -31.00
N LEU A 63 -14.81 -27.75 -30.09
CA LEU A 63 -16.06 -27.26 -29.50
C LEU A 63 -16.84 -26.42 -30.51
N ASP A 64 -18.17 -26.42 -30.40
CA ASP A 64 -18.98 -25.43 -31.13
C ASP A 64 -18.82 -24.02 -30.55
N ARG A 65 -19.27 -23.03 -31.32
CA ARG A 65 -19.16 -21.59 -31.02
C ARG A 65 -19.54 -21.24 -29.57
N ASN A 66 -20.69 -21.71 -29.11
CA ASN A 66 -21.23 -21.30 -27.82
C ASN A 66 -20.42 -21.90 -26.67
N ARG A 67 -20.01 -23.17 -26.78
CA ARG A 67 -19.17 -23.80 -25.77
C ARG A 67 -17.76 -23.29 -25.78
N ARG A 68 -17.21 -23.03 -26.96
CA ARG A 68 -15.90 -22.43 -27.10
C ARG A 68 -15.85 -21.09 -26.37
N ALA A 69 -16.87 -20.24 -26.54
CA ALA A 69 -16.99 -18.98 -25.79
C ALA A 69 -17.09 -19.20 -24.26
N LEU A 70 -17.92 -20.14 -23.80
CA LEU A 70 -18.04 -20.46 -22.36
C LEU A 70 -16.74 -20.97 -21.74
N VAL A 71 -16.07 -21.91 -22.42
CA VAL A 71 -14.79 -22.48 -21.98
C VAL A 71 -13.72 -21.40 -21.96
N LEU A 72 -13.63 -20.56 -22.99
CA LEU A 72 -12.69 -19.43 -23.01
C LEU A 72 -12.96 -18.46 -21.86
N GLY A 73 -14.22 -18.10 -21.60
CA GLY A 73 -14.58 -17.23 -20.48
C GLY A 73 -14.20 -17.81 -19.11
N TYR A 74 -14.34 -19.13 -18.94
CA TYR A 74 -13.88 -19.81 -17.72
C TYR A 74 -12.36 -19.84 -17.60
N LEU A 75 -11.66 -20.27 -18.65
CA LEU A 75 -10.20 -20.33 -18.67
C LEU A 75 -9.61 -18.94 -18.41
N ALA A 76 -10.19 -17.90 -19.00
CA ALA A 76 -9.88 -16.50 -18.75
C ALA A 76 -9.94 -16.13 -17.26
N ARG A 77 -11.09 -16.39 -16.60
CA ARG A 77 -11.27 -16.11 -15.16
C ARG A 77 -10.26 -16.85 -14.29
N ARG A 78 -9.93 -18.09 -14.66
CA ARG A 78 -8.97 -18.92 -13.94
C ARG A 78 -7.52 -18.47 -14.17
N ALA A 79 -7.16 -18.18 -15.41
CA ALA A 79 -5.85 -17.67 -15.79
C ALA A 79 -5.51 -16.41 -14.97
N HIS A 80 -6.46 -15.48 -14.86
CA HIS A 80 -6.27 -14.26 -14.09
C HIS A 80 -5.79 -14.53 -12.64
N LEU A 81 -6.51 -15.37 -11.89
CA LEU A 81 -6.17 -15.69 -10.50
C LEU A 81 -4.83 -16.41 -10.36
N ILE A 82 -4.54 -17.32 -11.31
CA ILE A 82 -3.35 -18.16 -11.28
C ILE A 82 -2.10 -17.34 -11.66
N CYS A 83 -2.21 -16.49 -12.68
CA CYS A 83 -1.12 -15.67 -13.19
C CYS A 83 -0.79 -14.49 -12.27
N GLU A 84 -1.72 -14.05 -11.40
CA GLU A 84 -1.39 -13.09 -10.33
C GLU A 84 -0.51 -13.69 -9.22
N ARG A 85 -0.49 -15.03 -9.06
CA ARG A 85 0.24 -15.72 -7.99
C ARG A 85 1.05 -16.89 -8.55
N PRO A 86 2.10 -16.64 -9.35
CA PRO A 86 2.81 -17.70 -10.10
C PRO A 86 3.66 -18.65 -9.22
N VAL A 87 3.69 -18.46 -7.91
CA VAL A 87 4.57 -19.17 -6.97
C VAL A 87 3.81 -20.13 -6.04
N GLY A 88 4.53 -21.08 -5.45
CA GLY A 88 3.98 -22.03 -4.49
C GLY A 88 3.01 -23.02 -5.12
N VAL A 89 1.88 -23.27 -4.44
CA VAL A 89 0.88 -24.29 -4.81
C VAL A 89 0.21 -24.05 -6.17
N HIS A 90 0.27 -22.82 -6.69
CA HIS A 90 -0.31 -22.44 -7.99
C HIS A 90 0.63 -22.67 -9.19
N ARG A 91 1.92 -22.91 -8.95
CA ARG A 91 2.94 -23.01 -10.00
C ARG A 91 2.61 -24.06 -11.08
N PRO A 92 2.15 -25.28 -10.74
CA PRO A 92 1.82 -26.27 -11.77
C PRO A 92 0.68 -25.84 -12.70
N ALA A 93 -0.34 -25.16 -12.16
CA ALA A 93 -1.42 -24.61 -12.96
C ALA A 93 -0.93 -23.43 -13.82
N PHE A 94 -0.09 -22.55 -13.27
CA PHE A 94 0.54 -21.47 -14.02
C PHE A 94 1.31 -21.98 -15.25
N LEU A 95 2.09 -23.05 -15.10
CA LEU A 95 2.80 -23.70 -16.21
C LEU A 95 1.83 -24.31 -17.24
N ALA A 96 0.74 -24.91 -16.79
CA ALA A 96 -0.28 -25.45 -17.69
C ALA A 96 -0.95 -24.35 -18.53
N PHE A 97 -1.24 -23.19 -17.94
CA PHE A 97 -1.81 -22.05 -18.66
C PHE A 97 -0.82 -21.45 -19.65
N THR A 98 0.39 -21.11 -19.20
CA THR A 98 1.40 -20.44 -20.03
C THR A 98 1.88 -21.27 -21.22
N GLY A 99 1.89 -22.60 -21.10
CA GLY A 99 2.22 -23.52 -22.22
C GLY A 99 1.11 -23.68 -23.27
N SER A 100 -0.12 -23.23 -23.00
CA SER A 100 -1.28 -23.49 -23.86
C SER A 100 -1.67 -22.35 -24.80
N GLY A 101 -0.88 -21.26 -24.87
CA GLY A 101 -1.18 -20.11 -25.73
C GLY A 101 -1.37 -20.46 -27.21
N HIS A 102 -0.63 -21.46 -27.72
CA HIS A 102 -0.70 -21.93 -29.10
C HIS A 102 -2.07 -22.52 -29.48
N HIS A 103 -2.85 -23.04 -28.53
CA HIS A 103 -4.22 -23.52 -28.78
C HIS A 103 -5.22 -22.37 -28.92
N VAL A 104 -4.92 -21.20 -28.34
CA VAL A 104 -5.82 -20.04 -28.28
C VAL A 104 -5.57 -19.10 -29.45
N LEU A 105 -4.32 -18.97 -29.91
CA LEU A 105 -3.93 -18.03 -30.97
C LEU A 105 -4.78 -18.16 -32.25
N PRO A 106 -5.07 -19.36 -32.80
CA PRO A 106 -5.92 -19.48 -33.99
C PRO A 106 -7.36 -18.95 -33.79
N LEU A 107 -7.84 -18.91 -32.55
CA LEU A 107 -9.20 -18.48 -32.20
C LEU A 107 -9.36 -16.95 -32.19
N VAL A 108 -8.25 -16.20 -32.29
CA VAL A 108 -8.31 -14.74 -32.48
C VAL A 108 -9.01 -14.39 -33.79
N ALA A 109 -8.91 -15.23 -34.82
CA ALA A 109 -9.57 -15.05 -36.12
C ALA A 109 -10.87 -15.86 -36.26
N ASP A 110 -11.47 -16.32 -35.15
CA ASP A 110 -12.69 -17.12 -35.18
C ASP A 110 -13.86 -16.36 -35.82
N ARG A 111 -14.79 -17.04 -36.50
CA ARG A 111 -15.99 -16.39 -37.07
C ARG A 111 -16.90 -15.76 -36.00
N SER A 112 -16.86 -16.26 -34.78
CA SER A 112 -17.64 -15.75 -33.65
C SER A 112 -16.93 -14.63 -32.89
N ALA A 113 -17.56 -13.46 -32.81
CA ALA A 113 -17.08 -12.34 -31.99
C ALA A 113 -16.87 -12.73 -30.52
N GLN A 114 -17.79 -13.49 -29.92
CA GLN A 114 -17.66 -13.96 -28.53
C GLN A 114 -16.43 -14.86 -28.32
N VAL A 115 -16.07 -15.68 -29.33
CA VAL A 115 -14.87 -16.52 -29.26
C VAL A 115 -13.63 -15.65 -29.39
N ARG A 116 -13.61 -14.71 -30.35
CA ARG A 116 -12.49 -13.78 -30.52
C ARG A 116 -12.25 -12.95 -29.25
N ALA A 117 -13.31 -12.43 -28.64
CA ALA A 117 -13.26 -11.70 -27.37
C ALA A 117 -12.67 -12.56 -26.25
N GLY A 118 -13.19 -13.79 -26.07
CA GLY A 118 -12.69 -14.74 -25.06
C GLY A 118 -11.24 -15.16 -25.31
N ALA A 119 -10.84 -15.32 -26.57
CA ALA A 119 -9.48 -15.67 -26.95
C ALA A 119 -8.49 -14.53 -26.65
N ALA A 120 -8.82 -13.30 -27.07
CA ALA A 120 -8.01 -12.11 -26.76
C ALA A 120 -7.83 -11.92 -25.26
N TRP A 121 -8.90 -12.11 -24.49
CA TRP A 121 -8.86 -12.01 -23.05
C TRP A 121 -8.02 -13.10 -22.39
N LEU A 122 -8.15 -14.35 -22.83
CA LEU A 122 -7.31 -15.43 -22.29
C LEU A 122 -5.84 -15.19 -22.61
N LEU A 123 -5.51 -14.79 -23.84
CA LEU A 123 -4.13 -14.45 -24.25
C LEU A 123 -3.53 -13.33 -23.40
N ARG A 124 -4.32 -12.30 -23.09
CA ARG A 124 -3.94 -11.24 -22.14
C ARG A 124 -3.50 -11.81 -20.79
N GLU A 125 -4.31 -12.69 -20.20
CA GLU A 125 -4.04 -13.24 -18.86
C GLU A 125 -2.88 -14.23 -18.83
N LEU A 126 -2.58 -14.89 -19.96
CA LEU A 126 -1.39 -15.76 -20.09
C LEU A 126 -0.07 -14.97 -20.04
N ARG A 127 -0.10 -13.64 -20.25
CA ARG A 127 1.05 -12.72 -20.17
C ARG A 127 2.28 -13.11 -21.01
N GLY A 128 2.08 -13.85 -22.11
CA GLY A 128 3.14 -14.16 -23.06
C GLY A 128 3.33 -13.03 -24.07
N ALA A 129 4.45 -12.30 -24.00
CA ALA A 129 4.82 -11.28 -24.98
C ALA A 129 5.33 -11.91 -26.29
N ASP A 130 4.56 -12.82 -26.87
CA ASP A 130 4.86 -13.41 -28.18
C ASP A 130 4.51 -12.40 -29.29
N PRO A 131 5.48 -11.94 -30.09
CA PRO A 131 5.22 -11.01 -31.19
C PRO A 131 4.14 -11.52 -32.17
N ALA A 132 4.03 -12.85 -32.35
CA ALA A 132 3.00 -13.45 -33.21
C ALA A 132 1.59 -13.23 -32.65
N VAL A 133 1.42 -13.29 -31.32
CA VAL A 133 0.15 -13.00 -30.64
C VAL A 133 -0.23 -11.54 -30.82
N LEU A 134 0.71 -10.62 -30.58
CA LEU A 134 0.47 -9.18 -30.77
C LEU A 134 0.11 -8.86 -32.23
N GLN A 135 0.82 -9.44 -33.20
CA GLN A 135 0.54 -9.22 -34.61
C GLN A 135 -0.85 -9.77 -35.00
N ALA A 136 -1.21 -10.96 -34.53
CA ALA A 136 -2.53 -11.55 -34.79
C ALA A 136 -3.66 -10.71 -34.20
N LEU A 137 -3.52 -10.24 -32.95
CA LEU A 137 -4.50 -9.37 -32.30
C LEU A 137 -4.65 -8.03 -33.04
N ARG A 138 -3.54 -7.40 -33.46
CA ARG A 138 -3.58 -6.13 -34.22
C ARG A 138 -4.23 -6.30 -35.58
N ARG A 139 -3.90 -7.38 -36.29
CA ARG A 139 -4.51 -7.70 -37.60
C ARG A 139 -6.01 -7.89 -37.45
N GLN A 140 -6.43 -8.68 -36.47
CA GLN A 140 -7.85 -8.92 -36.24
C GLN A 140 -8.60 -7.64 -35.84
N ALA A 141 -8.02 -6.82 -34.96
CA ALA A 141 -8.64 -5.58 -34.51
C ALA A 141 -8.86 -4.57 -35.65
N ALA A 142 -7.98 -4.54 -36.65
CA ALA A 142 -8.14 -3.67 -37.81
C ALA A 142 -9.39 -3.98 -38.66
N GLU A 143 -9.86 -5.23 -38.63
CA GLU A 143 -11.02 -5.70 -39.40
C GLU A 143 -12.27 -5.95 -38.51
N GLU A 144 -12.12 -5.77 -37.20
CA GLU A 144 -13.15 -6.12 -36.22
C GLU A 144 -14.35 -5.16 -36.28
N ARG A 145 -15.55 -5.73 -36.36
CA ARG A 145 -16.81 -4.97 -36.41
C ARG A 145 -17.62 -5.07 -35.13
N ASP A 146 -17.35 -6.11 -34.33
CA ASP A 146 -18.01 -6.30 -33.05
C ASP A 146 -17.28 -5.50 -31.95
N PRO A 147 -17.96 -4.57 -31.26
CA PRO A 147 -17.31 -3.67 -30.32
C PRO A 147 -16.74 -4.40 -29.08
N VAL A 148 -17.36 -5.49 -28.64
CA VAL A 148 -16.92 -6.27 -27.48
C VAL A 148 -15.62 -7.02 -27.82
N ALA A 149 -15.58 -7.67 -28.99
CA ALA A 149 -14.36 -8.33 -29.48
C ALA A 149 -13.22 -7.32 -29.70
N LEU A 150 -13.51 -6.16 -30.29
CA LEU A 150 -12.51 -5.11 -30.51
C LEU A 150 -11.95 -4.58 -29.19
N ALA A 151 -12.82 -4.27 -28.22
CA ALA A 151 -12.41 -3.81 -26.90
C ALA A 151 -11.50 -4.84 -26.19
N ALA A 152 -11.85 -6.13 -26.25
CA ALA A 152 -11.02 -7.20 -25.69
C ALA A 152 -9.65 -7.31 -26.37
N GLN A 153 -9.59 -7.16 -27.71
CA GLN A 153 -8.35 -7.18 -28.47
C GLN A 153 -7.45 -5.98 -28.15
N LEU A 154 -8.00 -4.76 -28.08
CA LEU A 154 -7.24 -3.55 -27.72
C LEU A 154 -6.59 -3.67 -26.34
N LEU A 155 -7.34 -4.16 -25.35
CA LEU A 155 -6.81 -4.39 -24.01
C LEU A 155 -5.72 -5.47 -23.98
N ALA A 156 -5.91 -6.55 -24.73
CA ALA A 156 -4.91 -7.59 -24.85
C ALA A 156 -3.62 -7.05 -25.47
N VAL A 157 -3.72 -6.26 -26.55
CA VAL A 157 -2.57 -5.57 -27.16
C VAL A 157 -1.88 -4.66 -26.15
N GLY A 158 -2.61 -3.79 -25.45
CA GLY A 158 -2.02 -2.91 -24.44
C GLY A 158 -1.32 -3.66 -23.31
N THR A 159 -1.91 -4.76 -22.83
CA THR A 159 -1.32 -5.55 -21.73
C THR A 159 -0.08 -6.33 -22.18
N LEU A 160 -0.09 -6.89 -23.38
CA LEU A 160 0.98 -7.76 -23.89
C LEU A 160 2.16 -7.00 -24.50
N SER A 161 2.01 -5.73 -24.84
CA SER A 161 3.06 -4.96 -25.53
C SER A 161 4.28 -4.60 -24.67
N GLY A 162 4.24 -4.81 -23.35
CA GLY A 162 5.38 -4.60 -22.46
C GLY A 162 6.01 -3.20 -22.54
N SER A 163 7.25 -3.06 -22.07
CA SER A 163 8.01 -1.80 -22.16
C SER A 163 8.69 -1.60 -23.53
N GLU A 164 9.12 -2.69 -24.18
CA GLU A 164 9.77 -2.70 -25.48
C GLU A 164 8.71 -2.64 -26.60
N GLY A 165 8.63 -1.51 -27.32
CA GLY A 165 7.60 -1.29 -28.37
C GLY A 165 6.36 -0.51 -27.90
N SER A 166 6.43 0.12 -26.73
CA SER A 166 5.39 0.98 -26.15
C SER A 166 4.95 2.10 -27.11
N GLY A 167 5.89 2.83 -27.74
CA GLY A 167 5.58 3.95 -28.64
C GLY A 167 4.72 3.54 -29.85
N ALA A 168 5.15 2.53 -30.59
CA ALA A 168 4.41 2.03 -31.76
C ALA A 168 3.01 1.48 -31.38
N THR A 169 2.89 0.89 -30.19
CA THR A 169 1.60 0.44 -29.67
C THR A 169 0.68 1.62 -29.37
N VAL A 170 1.18 2.66 -28.70
CA VAL A 170 0.39 3.88 -28.42
C VAL A 170 -0.11 4.50 -29.72
N GLU A 171 0.76 4.65 -30.72
CA GLU A 171 0.39 5.21 -32.02
C GLU A 171 -0.68 4.36 -32.73
N TRP A 172 -0.55 3.04 -32.69
CA TRP A 172 -1.52 2.12 -33.28
C TRP A 172 -2.89 2.14 -32.56
N VAL A 173 -2.90 2.24 -31.23
CA VAL A 173 -4.16 2.28 -30.45
C VAL A 173 -4.86 3.65 -30.56
N ARG A 174 -4.11 4.73 -30.73
CA ARG A 174 -4.64 6.10 -30.65
C ARG A 174 -5.89 6.39 -31.50
N PRO A 175 -6.00 5.95 -32.77
CA PRO A 175 -7.20 6.18 -33.57
C PRO A 175 -8.49 5.64 -32.96
N TRP A 176 -8.39 4.61 -32.10
CA TRP A 176 -9.53 3.98 -31.43
C TRP A 176 -10.04 4.76 -30.21
N LEU A 177 -9.31 5.78 -29.73
CA LEU A 177 -9.76 6.64 -28.64
C LEU A 177 -11.08 7.32 -28.98
N ASP A 178 -11.21 7.83 -30.22
CA ASP A 178 -12.38 8.57 -30.68
C ASP A 178 -13.47 7.67 -31.30
N HIS A 179 -13.39 6.35 -31.07
CA HIS A 179 -14.35 5.40 -31.62
C HIS A 179 -15.77 5.66 -31.09
N ARG A 180 -16.79 5.60 -31.97
CA ARG A 180 -18.21 5.88 -31.65
C ARG A 180 -18.79 5.03 -30.52
N ASN A 181 -18.26 3.83 -30.32
CA ASN A 181 -18.66 2.95 -29.24
C ASN A 181 -17.78 3.22 -28.00
N THR A 182 -18.42 3.55 -26.88
CA THR A 182 -17.76 3.90 -25.60
C THR A 182 -16.87 2.79 -25.05
N GLN A 183 -17.25 1.52 -25.24
CA GLN A 183 -16.47 0.38 -24.75
C GLN A 183 -15.12 0.27 -25.46
N VAL A 184 -15.13 0.48 -26.78
CA VAL A 184 -13.92 0.51 -27.60
C VAL A 184 -13.03 1.71 -27.20
N GLY A 185 -13.63 2.89 -27.03
CA GLY A 185 -12.91 4.07 -26.57
C GLY A 185 -12.27 3.91 -25.20
N LEU A 186 -12.98 3.29 -24.25
CA LEU A 186 -12.45 2.97 -22.92
C LEU A 186 -11.29 1.97 -23.00
N ALA A 187 -11.48 0.88 -23.74
CA ALA A 187 -10.45 -0.12 -23.95
C ALA A 187 -9.18 0.46 -24.60
N ALA A 188 -9.36 1.35 -25.58
CA ALA A 188 -8.27 2.09 -26.19
C ALA A 188 -7.55 2.98 -25.17
N ALA A 189 -8.28 3.73 -24.36
CA ALA A 189 -7.71 4.59 -23.31
C ALA A 189 -6.89 3.76 -22.30
N TRP A 190 -7.40 2.60 -21.88
CA TRP A 190 -6.69 1.71 -20.96
C TRP A 190 -5.42 1.13 -21.58
N ALA A 191 -5.52 0.66 -22.83
CA ALA A 191 -4.38 0.13 -23.55
C ALA A 191 -3.28 1.20 -23.68
N VAL A 192 -3.64 2.44 -24.03
CA VAL A 192 -2.69 3.56 -24.07
C VAL A 192 -2.08 3.83 -22.68
N LEU A 193 -2.89 3.92 -21.62
CA LEU A 193 -2.38 4.20 -20.27
C LEU A 193 -1.43 3.11 -19.74
N LEU A 194 -1.64 1.85 -20.14
CA LEU A 194 -0.78 0.72 -19.76
C LEU A 194 0.60 0.77 -20.41
N VAL A 195 0.69 1.21 -21.68
CA VAL A 195 1.94 1.16 -22.44
C VAL A 195 2.66 2.50 -22.53
N ALA A 196 1.94 3.62 -22.41
CA ALA A 196 2.54 4.94 -22.61
C ALA A 196 3.54 5.27 -21.50
N ALA A 197 4.68 5.83 -21.89
CA ALA A 197 5.52 6.58 -20.96
C ALA A 197 4.76 7.79 -20.40
N PRO A 198 5.14 8.33 -19.23
CA PRO A 198 4.54 9.55 -18.69
C PRO A 198 4.50 10.68 -19.75
N GLY A 199 3.30 11.18 -20.06
CA GLY A 199 3.06 12.20 -21.08
C GLY A 199 2.77 11.68 -22.49
N GLY A 200 2.94 10.39 -22.76
CA GLY A 200 2.60 9.74 -24.03
C GLY A 200 1.11 9.42 -24.20
N ALA A 201 0.34 9.45 -23.11
CA ALA A 201 -1.08 9.10 -23.08
C ALA A 201 -2.04 10.26 -23.43
N ARG A 202 -1.58 11.21 -24.26
CA ARG A 202 -2.32 12.45 -24.56
C ARG A 202 -3.77 12.19 -24.98
N GLY A 203 -4.70 12.86 -24.31
CA GLY A 203 -6.13 12.86 -24.63
C GLY A 203 -6.95 11.73 -23.99
N THR A 204 -6.29 10.75 -23.35
CA THR A 204 -6.97 9.65 -22.67
C THR A 204 -7.82 10.15 -21.49
N GLY A 205 -7.37 11.15 -20.74
CA GLY A 205 -8.11 11.71 -19.61
C GLY A 205 -9.46 12.32 -20.03
N ARG A 206 -9.45 13.13 -21.10
CA ARG A 206 -10.68 13.69 -21.66
C ARG A 206 -11.62 12.61 -22.20
N ARG A 207 -11.08 11.60 -22.86
CA ARG A 207 -11.89 10.48 -23.37
C ARG A 207 -12.56 9.72 -22.23
N LEU A 208 -11.82 9.43 -21.17
CA LEU A 208 -12.37 8.78 -19.97
C LEU A 208 -13.48 9.61 -19.33
N ALA A 209 -13.33 10.93 -19.26
CA ALA A 209 -14.38 11.81 -18.75
C ALA A 209 -15.67 11.70 -19.58
N GLY A 210 -15.55 11.73 -20.91
CA GLY A 210 -16.69 11.55 -21.83
C GLY A 210 -17.34 10.17 -21.68
N VAL A 211 -16.54 9.11 -21.61
CA VAL A 211 -17.07 7.75 -21.40
C VAL A 211 -17.85 7.66 -20.09
N PHE A 212 -17.30 8.15 -18.97
CA PHE A 212 -18.00 8.10 -17.69
C PHE A 212 -19.25 8.99 -17.65
N ALA A 213 -19.26 10.12 -18.36
CA ALA A 213 -20.45 10.95 -18.52
C ALA A 213 -21.58 10.23 -19.27
N GLU A 214 -21.22 9.40 -20.26
CA GLU A 214 -22.19 8.62 -21.04
C GLU A 214 -22.68 7.36 -20.31
N THR A 215 -21.82 6.70 -19.52
CA THR A 215 -22.11 5.36 -18.96
C THR A 215 -22.33 5.32 -17.46
N GLY A 216 -22.03 6.39 -16.71
CA GLY A 216 -22.16 6.40 -15.24
C GLY A 216 -21.19 5.43 -14.54
N ASP A 217 -21.68 4.70 -13.52
CA ASP A 217 -20.93 3.61 -12.83
C ASP A 217 -21.19 2.22 -13.39
N ASP A 218 -22.05 2.11 -14.39
CA ASP A 218 -22.40 0.81 -14.91
C ASP A 218 -21.13 0.17 -15.49
N CYS A 219 -20.79 -1.01 -14.95
CA CYS A 219 -19.83 -1.89 -15.58
C CYS A 219 -20.27 -2.03 -17.04
N LEU A 220 -19.41 -1.64 -17.98
CA LEU A 220 -19.71 -1.82 -19.39
C LEU A 220 -20.20 -3.26 -19.62
N PRO A 221 -21.49 -3.45 -19.95
CA PRO A 221 -22.08 -4.77 -20.01
C PRO A 221 -21.37 -5.59 -21.09
N ASP A 222 -21.31 -6.90 -20.89
CA ASP A 222 -20.79 -7.90 -21.83
C ASP A 222 -19.28 -8.04 -21.95
N LEU A 223 -18.49 -7.30 -21.17
CA LEU A 223 -17.05 -7.47 -21.15
C LEU A 223 -16.61 -8.34 -19.96
N PRO A 224 -15.66 -9.29 -20.15
CA PRO A 224 -15.26 -10.26 -19.12
C PRO A 224 -14.69 -9.65 -17.81
N TRP A 225 -14.53 -8.33 -17.72
CA TRP A 225 -14.07 -7.63 -16.52
C TRP A 225 -15.13 -7.44 -15.43
N GLY A 226 -16.42 -7.72 -15.69
CA GLY A 226 -17.45 -7.66 -14.63
C GLY A 226 -17.16 -8.56 -13.42
N TYR A 227 -16.18 -9.46 -13.53
CA TYR A 227 -15.68 -10.30 -12.45
C TYR A 227 -14.62 -9.65 -11.55
N TYR A 228 -14.07 -8.49 -11.93
CA TYR A 228 -13.17 -7.75 -11.04
C TYR A 228 -13.97 -7.05 -9.96
N ARG A 229 -13.51 -7.16 -8.71
CA ARG A 229 -14.07 -6.41 -7.57
C ARG A 229 -13.81 -4.89 -7.62
N TYR A 230 -13.26 -4.39 -8.72
CA TYR A 230 -12.90 -2.98 -8.89
C TYR A 230 -13.85 -2.32 -9.87
N SER A 231 -14.30 -1.11 -9.55
CA SER A 231 -15.03 -0.31 -10.54
C SER A 231 -14.08 0.10 -11.69
N PRO A 232 -14.59 0.31 -12.91
CA PRO A 232 -13.78 0.84 -14.03
C PRO A 232 -13.01 2.11 -13.65
N VAL A 233 -13.59 2.95 -12.79
CA VAL A 233 -12.99 4.20 -12.31
C VAL A 233 -11.81 3.95 -11.40
N GLU A 234 -11.91 3.03 -10.44
CA GLU A 234 -10.79 2.67 -9.56
C GLU A 234 -9.61 2.16 -10.38
N HIS A 235 -9.88 1.33 -11.39
CA HIS A 235 -8.86 0.83 -12.30
C HIS A 235 -8.21 1.96 -13.11
N CYS A 236 -9.00 2.85 -13.71
CA CYS A 236 -8.50 4.03 -14.43
C CYS A 236 -7.67 4.92 -13.54
N THR A 237 -8.15 5.20 -12.33
CA THR A 237 -7.48 6.06 -11.34
C THR A 237 -6.09 5.52 -10.99
N ARG A 238 -5.96 4.20 -10.87
CA ARG A 238 -4.67 3.53 -10.66
C ARG A 238 -3.75 3.68 -11.87
N LEU A 239 -4.23 3.48 -13.09
CA LEU A 239 -3.43 3.64 -14.31
C LEU A 239 -2.99 5.10 -14.52
N LEU A 240 -3.90 6.04 -14.28
CA LEU A 240 -3.64 7.48 -14.39
C LEU A 240 -2.61 7.99 -13.38
N SER A 241 -2.30 7.25 -12.31
CA SER A 241 -1.28 7.65 -11.33
C SER A 241 0.11 7.86 -11.96
N ALA A 242 0.38 7.27 -13.13
CA ALA A 242 1.61 7.48 -13.91
C ALA A 242 1.50 8.65 -14.91
N HIS A 243 0.31 9.23 -15.10
CA HIS A 243 -0.02 10.17 -16.18
C HIS A 243 -0.69 11.43 -15.61
N PRO A 244 0.06 12.36 -14.99
CA PRO A 244 -0.52 13.47 -14.22
C PRO A 244 -1.36 14.43 -15.05
N LEU A 245 -0.98 14.67 -16.31
CA LEU A 245 -1.74 15.52 -17.23
C LEU A 245 -3.10 14.92 -17.60
N GLU A 246 -3.14 13.60 -17.81
CA GLU A 246 -4.39 12.90 -18.14
C GLU A 246 -5.28 12.74 -16.92
N GLY A 247 -4.68 12.55 -15.73
CA GLY A 247 -5.40 12.59 -14.46
C GLY A 247 -6.09 13.94 -14.25
N ALA A 248 -5.37 15.05 -14.46
CA ALA A 248 -5.93 16.40 -14.40
C ALA A 248 -7.06 16.61 -15.42
N ALA A 249 -6.86 16.21 -16.68
CA ALA A 249 -7.88 16.33 -17.71
C ALA A 249 -9.16 15.53 -17.39
N LEU A 250 -9.03 14.36 -16.75
CA LEU A 250 -10.18 13.60 -16.24
C LEU A 250 -10.90 14.36 -15.12
N VAL A 251 -10.15 14.91 -14.16
CA VAL A 251 -10.72 15.71 -13.06
C VAL A 251 -11.49 16.92 -13.60
N ASP A 252 -10.91 17.65 -14.56
CA ASP A 252 -11.56 18.81 -15.19
C ASP A 252 -12.89 18.42 -15.85
N GLY A 253 -12.92 17.30 -16.58
CA GLY A 253 -14.13 16.83 -17.26
C GLY A 253 -15.23 16.34 -16.30
N LEU A 254 -14.88 15.85 -15.11
CA LEU A 254 -15.84 15.31 -14.15
C LEU A 254 -16.29 16.31 -13.08
N SER A 255 -15.43 17.26 -12.70
CA SER A 255 -15.65 18.16 -11.55
C SER A 255 -16.88 19.06 -11.65
N ARG A 256 -17.32 19.40 -12.87
CA ARG A 256 -18.48 20.26 -13.13
C ARG A 256 -19.70 19.49 -13.64
N HIS A 257 -19.68 18.17 -13.53
CA HIS A 257 -20.77 17.34 -14.03
C HIS A 257 -22.03 17.47 -13.16
N ARG A 258 -23.21 17.39 -13.78
CA ARG A 258 -24.50 17.50 -13.07
C ARG A 258 -24.75 16.32 -12.12
N ASP A 259 -24.27 15.15 -12.50
CA ASP A 259 -24.31 13.94 -11.67
C ASP A 259 -23.33 14.02 -10.48
N PRO A 260 -23.83 13.97 -9.23
CA PRO A 260 -22.98 14.00 -8.04
C PRO A 260 -22.00 12.82 -7.95
N GLU A 261 -22.32 11.65 -8.52
CA GLU A 261 -21.40 10.51 -8.49
C GLU A 261 -20.15 10.78 -9.32
N LEU A 262 -20.31 11.43 -10.47
CA LEU A 262 -19.18 11.81 -11.32
C LEU A 262 -18.33 12.91 -10.67
N ARG A 263 -18.95 13.87 -9.96
CA ARG A 263 -18.21 14.85 -9.15
C ARG A 263 -17.42 14.19 -8.01
N ALA A 264 -18.01 13.23 -7.30
CA ALA A 264 -17.33 12.47 -6.24
C ALA A 264 -16.09 11.71 -6.78
N ARG A 265 -16.17 11.20 -8.02
CA ARG A 265 -15.03 10.58 -8.70
C ARG A 265 -13.95 11.58 -9.06
N ALA A 266 -14.32 12.79 -9.48
CA ALA A 266 -13.35 13.86 -9.73
C ALA A 266 -12.48 14.10 -8.47
N VAL A 267 -13.10 14.18 -7.30
CA VAL A 267 -12.40 14.30 -6.01
C VAL A 267 -11.49 13.09 -5.74
N THR A 268 -11.99 11.88 -6.00
CA THR A 268 -11.21 10.63 -5.81
C THR A 268 -9.98 10.57 -6.71
N VAL A 269 -10.14 10.91 -7.99
CA VAL A 269 -9.05 10.97 -8.97
C VAL A 269 -8.05 12.07 -8.60
N ALA A 270 -8.54 13.26 -8.23
CA ALA A 270 -7.70 14.36 -7.77
C ALA A 270 -6.86 13.95 -6.55
N GLY A 271 -7.46 13.31 -5.55
CA GLY A 271 -6.76 12.79 -4.39
C GLY A 271 -5.70 11.74 -4.75
N SER A 272 -5.97 10.86 -5.72
CA SER A 272 -4.98 9.89 -6.21
C SER A 272 -3.79 10.55 -6.91
N GLN A 273 -4.05 11.58 -7.72
CA GLN A 273 -2.99 12.36 -8.36
C GLN A 273 -2.15 13.11 -7.33
N LEU A 274 -2.78 13.76 -6.35
CA LEU A 274 -2.10 14.46 -5.25
C LEU A 274 -1.23 13.52 -4.41
N ARG A 275 -1.65 12.26 -4.21
CA ARG A 275 -0.83 11.22 -3.55
C ARG A 275 0.35 10.76 -4.40
N SER A 276 0.27 10.88 -5.72
CA SER A 276 1.30 10.38 -6.63
C SER A 276 2.31 11.46 -7.04
N TRP A 277 1.92 12.75 -7.03
CA TRP A 277 2.72 13.85 -7.57
C TRP A 277 2.78 15.05 -6.61
N ARG A 278 3.96 15.68 -6.52
CA ARG A 278 4.22 16.90 -5.72
C ARG A 278 3.84 18.18 -6.48
N ARG A 279 4.22 18.27 -7.75
CA ARG A 279 3.92 19.43 -8.64
C ARG A 279 2.55 19.28 -9.31
N ARG A 280 1.92 20.42 -9.63
CA ARG A 280 0.56 20.58 -10.23
C ARG A 280 -0.64 20.39 -9.29
N SER A 281 -0.45 20.74 -8.02
CA SER A 281 -1.42 20.48 -6.97
C SER A 281 -2.52 21.53 -6.82
N ALA A 282 -2.31 22.80 -7.20
CA ALA A 282 -3.26 23.87 -6.87
C ALA A 282 -4.67 23.62 -7.44
N HIS A 283 -4.81 23.38 -8.74
CA HIS A 283 -6.14 23.12 -9.33
C HIS A 283 -6.79 21.84 -8.79
N LEU A 284 -6.02 20.77 -8.55
CA LEU A 284 -6.52 19.52 -7.98
C LEU A 284 -7.00 19.73 -6.54
N TRP A 285 -6.23 20.47 -5.75
CA TRP A 285 -6.62 20.84 -4.40
C TRP A 285 -7.84 21.75 -4.40
N GLU A 286 -7.97 22.70 -5.33
CA GLU A 286 -9.20 23.47 -5.49
C GLU A 286 -10.41 22.59 -5.81
N THR A 287 -10.25 21.56 -6.66
CA THR A 287 -11.34 20.59 -6.91
C THR A 287 -11.71 19.82 -5.65
N VAL A 288 -10.73 19.36 -4.87
CA VAL A 288 -11.00 18.67 -3.60
C VAL A 288 -11.66 19.63 -2.60
N ALA A 289 -11.18 20.87 -2.52
CA ALA A 289 -11.69 21.91 -1.63
C ALA A 289 -13.12 22.34 -1.99
N ALA A 290 -13.44 22.46 -3.28
CA ALA A 290 -14.80 22.72 -3.75
C ALA A 290 -15.76 21.59 -3.37
N GLY A 291 -15.27 20.35 -3.29
CA GLY A 291 -16.05 19.20 -2.82
C GLY A 291 -16.51 19.30 -1.36
N LEU A 292 -15.87 20.13 -0.52
CA LEU A 292 -16.31 20.38 0.86
C LEU A 292 -17.63 21.16 0.92
N ASP A 293 -17.89 22.00 -0.08
CA ASP A 293 -19.06 22.87 -0.19
C ASP A 293 -20.20 22.18 -1.01
N ASP A 294 -20.02 20.91 -1.38
CA ASP A 294 -20.95 20.10 -2.18
C ASP A 294 -21.77 19.14 -1.29
N GLU A 295 -22.53 18.23 -1.91
CA GLU A 295 -23.35 17.22 -1.23
C GLU A 295 -22.52 16.30 -0.30
N GLU A 296 -23.15 15.79 0.76
CA GLU A 296 -22.50 15.04 1.86
C GLU A 296 -21.54 13.94 1.39
N ARG A 297 -21.93 13.17 0.37
CA ARG A 297 -21.09 12.10 -0.20
C ARG A 297 -19.78 12.62 -0.79
N ILE A 298 -19.81 13.77 -1.46
CA ILE A 298 -18.65 14.40 -2.10
C ILE A 298 -17.77 15.05 -1.04
N ALA A 299 -18.38 15.74 -0.06
CA ALA A 299 -17.69 16.30 1.09
C ALA A 299 -16.93 15.21 1.88
N GLY A 300 -17.56 14.05 2.09
CA GLY A 300 -16.90 12.90 2.70
C GLY A 300 -15.64 12.44 1.95
N ARG A 301 -15.69 12.36 0.62
CA ARG A 301 -14.51 12.03 -0.21
C ARG A 301 -13.44 13.11 -0.14
N ALA A 302 -13.83 14.39 -0.13
CA ALA A 302 -12.89 15.50 -0.01
C ALA A 302 -12.14 15.44 1.32
N LEU A 303 -12.87 15.18 2.41
CA LEU A 303 -12.30 15.04 3.75
C LEU A 303 -11.37 13.83 3.89
N GLU A 304 -11.66 12.71 3.22
CA GLU A 304 -10.73 11.57 3.14
C GLU A 304 -9.38 11.96 2.50
N VAL A 305 -9.41 12.84 1.49
CA VAL A 305 -8.20 13.37 0.85
C VAL A 305 -7.48 14.34 1.78
N PHE A 306 -8.18 15.30 2.38
CA PHE A 306 -7.59 16.27 3.32
C PHE A 306 -6.99 15.63 4.56
N ALA A 307 -7.63 14.59 5.13
CA ALA A 307 -7.12 13.86 6.29
C ALA A 307 -5.77 13.16 6.04
N ARG A 308 -5.38 12.99 4.76
CA ARG A 308 -4.10 12.45 4.32
C ARG A 308 -3.29 13.47 3.53
N GLY A 309 -3.68 14.75 3.58
CA GLY A 309 -3.16 15.81 2.72
C GLY A 309 -1.82 16.39 3.14
N GLY A 310 -1.42 16.19 4.39
CA GLY A 310 -0.19 16.76 4.95
C GLY A 310 -0.16 18.28 4.83
N THR A 311 1.04 18.85 4.91
CA THR A 311 1.26 20.30 4.85
C THR A 311 0.80 20.93 3.53
N ALA A 312 0.71 20.14 2.44
CA ALA A 312 0.17 20.60 1.16
C ALA A 312 -1.31 21.05 1.22
N ALA A 313 -2.08 20.61 2.22
CA ALA A 313 -3.45 21.04 2.44
C ALA A 313 -3.59 22.35 3.25
N ALA A 314 -2.49 22.91 3.78
CA ALA A 314 -2.51 24.10 4.64
C ALA A 314 -3.26 25.31 4.07
N PRO A 315 -3.19 25.63 2.75
CA PRO A 315 -3.94 26.75 2.18
C PRO A 315 -5.48 26.62 2.29
N TYR A 316 -5.99 25.43 2.61
CA TYR A 316 -7.42 25.11 2.67
C TYR A 316 -7.94 24.99 4.10
N ALA A 317 -7.11 25.28 5.11
CA ALA A 317 -7.47 25.14 6.53
C ALA A 317 -8.73 25.93 6.89
N ASP A 318 -8.90 27.15 6.36
CA ASP A 318 -10.09 27.97 6.62
C ASP A 318 -11.39 27.32 6.12
N ARG A 319 -11.35 26.59 4.99
CA ARG A 319 -12.53 25.87 4.49
C ARG A 319 -12.87 24.68 5.39
N LEU A 320 -11.86 23.95 5.86
CA LEU A 320 -12.04 22.86 6.82
C LEU A 320 -12.61 23.37 8.15
N VAL A 321 -12.16 24.54 8.61
CA VAL A 321 -12.72 25.21 9.81
C VAL A 321 -14.19 25.55 9.61
N ARG A 322 -14.55 26.22 8.51
CA ARG A 322 -15.96 26.50 8.18
C ARG A 322 -16.81 25.24 8.11
N PHE A 323 -16.26 24.15 7.57
CA PHE A 323 -16.94 22.85 7.54
C PHE A 323 -17.24 22.35 8.96
N VAL A 324 -16.26 22.37 9.86
CA VAL A 324 -16.47 21.94 11.26
C VAL A 324 -17.48 22.83 11.98
N GLU A 325 -17.40 24.15 11.80
CA GLU A 325 -18.31 25.12 12.41
C GLU A 325 -19.76 24.97 11.90
N GLY A 326 -19.94 24.70 10.60
CA GLY A 326 -21.27 24.56 9.98
C GLY A 326 -22.01 23.28 10.38
N PHE A 327 -21.30 22.16 10.52
CA PHE A 327 -21.92 20.87 10.89
C PHE A 327 -21.89 20.57 12.39
N GLY A 328 -21.08 21.30 13.16
CA GLY A 328 -20.86 21.08 14.58
C GLY A 328 -20.15 19.76 14.90
N LEU A 329 -19.87 19.57 16.19
CA LEU A 329 -19.25 18.35 16.72
C LEU A 329 -20.32 17.40 17.25
N THR A 330 -21.05 16.74 16.35
CA THR A 330 -21.96 15.67 16.76
C THR A 330 -21.25 14.31 16.76
N PRO A 331 -21.46 13.44 17.76
CA PRO A 331 -20.88 12.08 17.81
C PRO A 331 -21.25 11.20 16.61
N ALA A 332 -22.36 11.52 15.94
CA ALA A 332 -22.89 10.78 14.81
C ALA A 332 -22.27 11.16 13.45
N ASN A 333 -21.50 12.26 13.35
CA ASN A 333 -20.99 12.74 12.07
C ASN A 333 -19.51 12.36 11.86
N PRO A 334 -19.20 11.29 11.09
CA PRO A 334 -17.83 10.86 10.80
C PRO A 334 -17.06 11.86 9.93
N HIS A 335 -17.75 12.79 9.24
CA HIS A 335 -17.11 13.79 8.39
C HIS A 335 -16.41 14.87 9.23
N THR A 336 -17.02 15.34 10.32
CA THR A 336 -16.36 16.30 11.21
C THR A 336 -15.09 15.70 11.83
N ASP A 337 -15.07 14.39 12.13
CA ASP A 337 -13.86 13.71 12.62
C ASP A 337 -12.72 13.74 11.60
N LEU A 338 -13.02 13.52 10.31
CA LEU A 338 -12.03 13.61 9.25
C LEU A 338 -11.52 15.04 9.07
N ALA A 339 -12.39 16.05 9.20
CA ALA A 339 -12.01 17.46 9.13
C ALA A 339 -11.09 17.86 10.29
N VAL A 340 -11.44 17.49 11.53
CA VAL A 340 -10.61 17.71 12.72
C VAL A 340 -9.27 16.98 12.59
N ARG A 341 -9.28 15.74 12.07
CA ARG A 341 -8.06 14.98 11.80
C ARG A 341 -7.17 15.70 10.77
N ALA A 342 -7.75 16.22 9.70
CA ALA A 342 -7.01 16.96 8.68
C ALA A 342 -6.34 18.21 9.29
N LEU A 343 -7.10 19.04 10.00
CA LEU A 343 -6.59 20.24 10.68
C LEU A 343 -5.54 19.91 11.75
N ALA A 344 -5.73 18.85 12.52
CA ALA A 344 -4.74 18.39 13.49
C ALA A 344 -3.44 17.93 12.81
N GLY A 345 -3.55 17.22 11.67
CA GLY A 345 -2.40 16.83 10.86
C GLY A 345 -1.66 18.02 10.21
N LEU A 346 -2.36 19.11 9.93
CA LEU A 346 -1.78 20.40 9.53
C LEU A 346 -1.10 21.13 10.69
N GLY A 347 -1.43 20.76 11.92
CA GLY A 347 -1.08 21.53 13.11
C GLY A 347 -1.78 22.88 13.15
N ASP A 348 -3.04 22.99 12.71
CA ASP A 348 -3.83 24.21 12.84
C ASP A 348 -4.38 24.34 14.27
N ASP A 349 -3.97 25.37 15.00
CA ASP A 349 -4.27 25.55 16.43
C ASP A 349 -5.78 25.62 16.74
N ARG A 350 -6.63 25.98 15.77
CA ARG A 350 -8.09 26.02 15.95
C ARG A 350 -8.67 24.62 16.18
N ALA A 351 -8.06 23.58 15.61
CA ALA A 351 -8.51 22.21 15.80
C ALA A 351 -8.21 21.64 17.18
N ARG A 352 -7.37 22.30 17.99
CA ARG A 352 -6.99 21.85 19.33
C ARG A 352 -8.19 21.64 20.24
N VAL A 353 -9.14 22.58 20.24
CA VAL A 353 -10.35 22.52 21.08
C VAL A 353 -11.24 21.35 20.65
N TRP A 354 -11.49 21.23 19.35
CA TRP A 354 -12.31 20.15 18.79
C TRP A 354 -11.68 18.78 18.98
N TYR A 355 -10.35 18.68 18.84
CA TYR A 355 -9.62 17.44 19.07
C TYR A 355 -9.73 17.01 20.54
N ARG A 356 -9.59 17.95 21.48
CA ARG A 356 -9.77 17.70 22.91
C ARG A 356 -11.17 17.18 23.23
N GLU A 357 -12.20 17.79 22.66
CA GLU A 357 -13.59 17.36 22.85
C GLU A 357 -13.79 15.93 22.32
N ARG A 358 -13.23 15.61 21.15
CA ARG A 358 -13.30 14.26 20.57
C ARG A 358 -12.54 13.22 21.39
N LEU A 359 -11.42 13.56 22.02
CA LEU A 359 -10.65 12.63 22.87
C LEU A 359 -11.52 11.97 23.97
N GLY A 360 -12.55 12.67 24.48
CA GLY A 360 -13.50 12.13 25.44
C GLY A 360 -14.33 10.96 24.89
N GLU A 361 -14.67 10.98 23.60
CA GLU A 361 -15.49 9.97 22.94
C GLU A 361 -14.63 8.91 22.24
N ARG A 362 -13.76 9.33 21.32
CA ARG A 362 -12.87 8.47 20.52
C ARG A 362 -11.57 9.22 20.21
N CYS A 363 -10.42 8.55 20.31
CA CYS A 363 -9.14 9.15 19.95
C CYS A 363 -8.96 9.15 18.41
N PRO A 364 -9.06 10.30 17.71
CA PRO A 364 -8.84 10.34 16.27
C PRO A 364 -7.38 10.02 15.98
N ARG A 365 -7.09 9.13 15.03
CA ARG A 365 -5.69 8.77 14.73
C ARG A 365 -5.05 9.83 13.84
N VAL A 366 -4.19 10.65 14.43
CA VAL A 366 -3.30 11.59 13.73
C VAL A 366 -1.86 11.08 13.86
N GLU A 367 -1.07 11.18 12.79
CA GLU A 367 0.32 10.68 12.81
C GLU A 367 1.23 11.47 13.74
N SER A 368 0.99 12.77 13.88
CA SER A 368 1.72 13.65 14.79
C SER A 368 0.82 14.81 15.23
N LEU A 369 0.85 15.14 16.52
CA LEU A 369 0.22 16.35 17.07
C LEU A 369 1.30 17.35 17.46
N PRO A 370 1.09 18.66 17.25
CA PRO A 370 2.03 19.67 17.70
C PRO A 370 2.33 19.59 19.19
N GLU A 371 3.61 19.60 19.58
CA GLU A 371 4.04 19.58 20.98
C GLU A 371 3.44 20.74 21.79
N ARG A 372 3.28 21.92 21.16
CA ARG A 372 2.65 23.08 21.78
C ARG A 372 1.19 22.87 22.21
N TRP A 373 0.54 21.78 21.80
CA TRP A 373 -0.81 21.40 22.28
C TRP A 373 -0.78 20.56 23.54
N ALA A 374 0.40 20.11 23.99
CA ALA A 374 0.53 19.19 25.12
C ALA A 374 -0.16 19.74 26.37
N ALA A 375 0.05 21.02 26.72
CA ALA A 375 -0.55 21.63 27.91
C ALA A 375 -2.09 21.52 27.92
N ASP A 376 -2.74 21.70 26.77
CA ASP A 376 -4.21 21.70 26.66
C ASP A 376 -4.80 20.30 26.52
N LEU A 377 -4.08 19.37 25.88
CA LEU A 377 -4.56 18.02 25.59
C LEU A 377 -4.19 16.99 26.65
N LEU A 378 -3.12 17.22 27.43
CA LEU A 378 -2.66 16.29 28.46
C LEU A 378 -3.73 15.91 29.49
N PRO A 379 -4.57 16.84 30.01
CA PRO A 379 -5.64 16.45 30.94
C PRO A 379 -6.55 15.35 30.35
N ALA A 380 -7.08 15.57 29.15
CA ALA A 380 -7.97 14.60 28.48
C ALA A 380 -7.25 13.28 28.13
N LEU A 381 -5.97 13.34 27.74
CA LEU A 381 -5.18 12.14 27.48
C LEU A 381 -4.92 11.35 28.76
N ARG A 382 -4.66 12.02 29.89
CA ARG A 382 -4.46 11.39 31.21
C ARG A 382 -5.74 10.75 31.71
N ASP A 383 -6.88 11.44 31.62
CA ASP A 383 -8.19 10.88 31.94
C ASP A 383 -8.45 9.60 31.14
N ARG A 384 -8.10 9.61 29.85
CA ARG A 384 -8.22 8.44 28.98
C ARG A 384 -7.29 7.29 29.37
N LEU A 385 -6.06 7.58 29.81
CA LEU A 385 -5.16 6.55 30.32
C LEU A 385 -5.67 5.96 31.65
N ALA A 386 -6.28 6.79 32.50
CA ALA A 386 -6.79 6.38 33.80
C ALA A 386 -8.10 5.57 33.73
N ALA A 387 -8.96 5.86 32.75
CA ALA A 387 -10.31 5.28 32.64
C ALA A 387 -10.37 3.78 32.24
N ASP A 388 -9.23 3.08 32.12
CA ASP A 388 -9.10 1.68 31.65
C ASP A 388 -10.04 1.32 30.49
N SER A 389 -10.23 2.26 29.56
CA SER A 389 -11.34 2.25 28.62
C SER A 389 -11.00 1.44 27.36
N GLY A 390 -10.96 0.11 27.48
CA GLY A 390 -10.93 -0.83 26.34
C GLY A 390 -9.69 -0.78 25.43
N ALA A 391 -9.38 -1.92 24.81
CA ALA A 391 -8.09 -2.20 24.15
C ALA A 391 -7.71 -1.33 22.92
N GLY A 392 -8.51 -0.31 22.53
CA GLY A 392 -8.37 0.38 21.25
C GLY A 392 -7.61 1.71 21.24
N ALA A 393 -7.76 2.54 22.28
CA ALA A 393 -7.30 3.94 22.27
C ALA A 393 -5.90 4.14 22.87
N ILE A 394 -5.53 3.33 23.87
CA ILE A 394 -4.27 3.44 24.62
C ILE A 394 -3.04 3.46 23.70
N PRO A 395 -2.91 2.58 22.67
CA PRO A 395 -1.74 2.62 21.79
C PRO A 395 -1.55 3.96 21.08
N ALA A 396 -2.63 4.59 20.61
CA ALA A 396 -2.56 5.89 19.94
C ALA A 396 -2.16 7.01 20.90
N VAL A 397 -2.66 6.98 22.14
CA VAL A 397 -2.26 7.94 23.19
C VAL A 397 -0.79 7.78 23.55
N LEU A 398 -0.32 6.55 23.77
CA LEU A 398 1.09 6.28 24.07
C LEU A 398 2.02 6.73 22.95
N GLU A 399 1.60 6.54 21.69
CA GLU A 399 2.32 7.04 20.52
C GLU A 399 2.44 8.57 20.48
N ILE A 400 1.38 9.30 20.88
CA ILE A 400 1.41 10.78 20.99
C ILE A 400 2.37 11.20 22.10
N LEU A 401 2.23 10.65 23.30
CA LEU A 401 3.06 10.99 24.47
C LEU A 401 4.55 10.68 24.22
N THR A 402 4.83 9.55 23.56
CA THR A 402 6.19 9.17 23.15
C THR A 402 6.81 10.20 22.21
N ARG A 403 6.03 10.78 21.29
CA ARG A 403 6.51 11.82 20.35
C ARG A 403 6.70 13.17 21.03
N TRP A 404 5.86 13.54 21.99
CA TRP A 404 6.02 14.78 22.76
C TRP A 404 7.21 14.75 23.72
N GLY A 405 7.68 13.57 24.11
CA GLY A 405 8.88 13.44 24.95
C GLY A 405 8.74 14.22 26.26
N PRO A 406 9.66 15.15 26.60
CA PRO A 406 9.61 15.91 27.86
C PRO A 406 8.29 16.64 28.12
N ALA A 407 7.61 17.14 27.08
CA ALA A 407 6.32 17.82 27.24
C ALA A 407 5.22 16.90 27.81
N ALA A 408 5.36 15.57 27.70
CA ALA A 408 4.44 14.60 28.27
C ALA A 408 4.69 14.28 29.76
N ALA A 409 5.64 14.94 30.43
CA ALA A 409 5.99 14.70 31.84
C ALA A 409 4.78 14.68 32.81
N PRO A 410 3.71 15.50 32.66
CA PRO A 410 2.55 15.41 33.53
C PRO A 410 1.81 14.06 33.52
N ALA A 411 1.99 13.23 32.48
CA ALA A 411 1.37 11.91 32.35
C ALA A 411 2.18 10.76 32.98
N VAL A 412 3.31 11.05 33.63
CA VAL A 412 4.18 10.04 34.27
C VAL A 412 3.42 9.15 35.26
N PRO A 413 2.52 9.65 36.13
CA PRO A 413 1.78 8.79 37.06
C PRO A 413 0.97 7.71 36.35
N GLU A 414 0.21 8.07 35.32
CA GLU A 414 -0.63 7.15 34.56
C GLU A 414 0.22 6.17 33.74
N LEU A 415 1.31 6.66 33.11
CA LEU A 415 2.26 5.81 32.40
C LEU A 415 2.94 4.79 33.31
N THR A 416 3.21 5.15 34.57
CA THR A 416 3.78 4.24 35.57
C THR A 416 2.78 3.15 35.93
N GLY A 417 1.49 3.47 36.08
CA GLY A 417 0.43 2.47 36.29
C GLY A 417 0.31 1.48 35.12
N LEU A 418 0.52 1.93 33.88
CA LEU A 418 0.49 1.06 32.69
C LEU A 418 1.65 0.07 32.60
N LEU A 419 2.69 0.21 33.43
CA LEU A 419 3.78 -0.77 33.53
C LEU A 419 3.31 -2.13 34.09
N GLU A 420 2.15 -2.17 34.73
CA GLU A 420 1.60 -3.39 35.35
C GLU A 420 0.64 -4.16 34.41
N CYS A 421 0.29 -3.59 33.25
CA CYS A 421 -0.71 -4.14 32.34
C CYS A 421 -0.13 -4.54 30.96
N GLY A 422 -0.99 -4.97 30.03
CA GLY A 422 -0.62 -5.34 28.67
C GLY A 422 0.03 -4.23 27.84
N HIS A 423 0.09 -2.99 28.34
CA HIS A 423 0.70 -1.83 27.70
C HIS A 423 2.06 -1.44 28.27
N ALA A 424 2.67 -2.26 29.13
CA ALA A 424 3.93 -1.95 29.81
C ALA A 424 5.07 -1.56 28.86
N ARG A 425 5.13 -2.16 27.66
CA ARG A 425 6.23 -1.90 26.72
C ARG A 425 6.15 -0.50 26.10
N PRO A 426 5.03 -0.11 25.46
CA PRO A 426 4.88 1.26 24.96
C PRO A 426 4.87 2.31 26.09
N ALA A 427 4.42 1.97 27.31
CA ALA A 427 4.53 2.86 28.46
C ALA A 427 5.98 3.09 28.89
N ALA A 428 6.81 2.03 28.98
CA ALA A 428 8.24 2.16 29.25
C ALA A 428 8.95 2.98 28.16
N GLU A 429 8.59 2.78 26.89
CA GLU A 429 9.11 3.60 25.79
C GLU A 429 8.80 5.10 26.00
N ALA A 430 7.55 5.44 26.32
CA ALA A 430 7.12 6.81 26.57
C ALA A 430 7.86 7.43 27.76
N LEU A 431 8.00 6.72 28.88
CA LEU A 431 8.75 7.16 30.06
C LEU A 431 10.22 7.44 29.72
N GLY A 432 10.87 6.58 28.94
CA GLY A 432 12.25 6.81 28.49
C GLY A 432 12.40 8.00 27.54
N ARG A 433 11.37 8.33 26.76
CA ARG A 433 11.35 9.56 25.92
C ARG A 433 11.08 10.83 26.71
N ILE A 434 10.28 10.76 27.78
CA ILE A 434 10.12 11.86 28.74
C ILE A 434 11.46 12.16 29.43
N GLY A 435 12.25 11.14 29.74
CA GLY A 435 13.58 11.29 30.31
C GLY A 435 13.56 11.61 31.81
N PRO A 436 14.47 12.45 32.35
CA PRO A 436 14.65 12.63 33.79
C PRO A 436 13.40 13.05 34.57
N ALA A 437 12.44 13.72 33.95
CA ALA A 437 11.16 14.08 34.60
C ALA A 437 10.33 12.85 35.01
N ALA A 438 10.62 11.67 34.43
CA ALA A 438 10.01 10.39 34.77
C ALA A 438 10.80 9.57 35.80
N ALA A 439 11.77 10.16 36.52
CA ALA A 439 12.60 9.46 37.52
C ALA A 439 11.81 8.70 38.59
N ARG A 440 10.57 9.14 38.91
CA ARG A 440 9.66 8.42 39.82
C ARG A 440 9.30 7.00 39.36
N ALA A 441 9.44 6.70 38.06
CA ALA A 441 9.18 5.37 37.51
C ALA A 441 10.41 4.44 37.55
N ALA A 442 11.58 4.92 38.02
CA ALA A 442 12.85 4.19 37.92
C ALA A 442 12.78 2.78 38.55
N ASP A 443 12.28 2.66 39.78
CA ASP A 443 12.21 1.36 40.47
C ASP A 443 11.32 0.35 39.75
N ALA A 444 10.18 0.80 39.23
CA ALA A 444 9.25 -0.04 38.47
C ALA A 444 9.90 -0.52 37.15
N LEU A 445 10.59 0.38 36.45
CA LEU A 445 11.34 0.05 35.24
C LEU A 445 12.49 -0.92 35.53
N ALA A 446 13.21 -0.73 36.63
CA ALA A 446 14.29 -1.63 37.05
C ALA A 446 13.78 -3.04 37.36
N ALA A 447 12.66 -3.15 38.09
CA ALA A 447 12.03 -4.44 38.40
C ALA A 447 11.58 -5.18 37.13
N LEU A 448 10.97 -4.47 36.16
CA LEU A 448 10.61 -5.04 34.85
C LEU A 448 11.81 -5.44 34.00
N ALA A 449 12.92 -4.70 34.10
CA ALA A 449 14.14 -4.98 33.37
C ALA A 449 14.87 -6.22 33.91
N ARG A 450 14.86 -6.43 35.24
CA ARG A 450 15.43 -7.62 35.90
C ARG A 450 14.55 -8.86 35.79
N GLY A 451 13.25 -8.66 35.50
CA GLY A 451 12.27 -9.75 35.49
C GLY A 451 11.68 -10.05 36.87
N ASP A 452 11.96 -9.21 37.87
CA ASP A 452 11.39 -9.29 39.23
C ASP A 452 9.86 -9.11 39.20
N ARG A 453 9.35 -8.47 38.15
CA ARG A 453 7.92 -8.29 37.86
C ARG A 453 7.62 -8.66 36.42
N THR A 454 6.43 -9.23 36.19
CA THR A 454 5.91 -9.51 34.84
C THR A 454 4.54 -8.83 34.68
N PRO A 455 4.34 -7.99 33.64
CA PRO A 455 3.05 -7.33 33.42
C PRO A 455 1.95 -8.36 33.12
N TYR A 456 0.75 -8.13 33.64
CA TYR A 456 -0.39 -9.00 33.39
C TYR A 456 -1.10 -8.62 32.09
N PRO A 457 -1.28 -9.54 31.12
CA PRO A 457 -1.93 -9.21 29.84
C PRO A 457 -3.39 -8.74 29.98
N LEU A 458 -4.08 -9.13 31.05
CA LEU A 458 -5.49 -8.81 31.35
C LEU A 458 -5.67 -8.29 32.79
N GLY A 459 -4.61 -7.73 33.38
CA GLY A 459 -4.59 -7.34 34.79
C GLY A 459 -4.46 -8.53 35.76
N PRO A 460 -4.25 -8.25 37.06
CA PRO A 460 -3.99 -9.27 38.09
C PRO A 460 -5.16 -10.26 38.29
N ALA A 461 -6.38 -9.91 37.89
CA ALA A 461 -7.57 -10.76 38.01
C ALA A 461 -7.71 -11.81 36.88
N GLY A 462 -6.90 -11.75 35.82
CA GLY A 462 -7.10 -12.53 34.59
C GLY A 462 -6.74 -14.02 34.63
N GLY A 463 -6.21 -14.53 35.76
CA GLY A 463 -5.98 -15.97 36.04
C GLY A 463 -5.07 -16.76 35.08
N ARG A 464 -4.64 -16.19 33.96
CA ARG A 464 -3.76 -16.84 32.97
C ARG A 464 -2.29 -16.72 33.41
N PRO A 465 -1.48 -17.77 33.22
CA PRO A 465 -0.05 -17.70 33.49
C PRO A 465 0.58 -16.59 32.65
N ALA A 466 1.39 -15.76 33.30
CA ALA A 466 2.06 -14.64 32.65
C ALA A 466 3.01 -15.19 31.56
N LYS A 467 2.78 -14.82 30.30
CA LYS A 467 3.77 -15.10 29.25
C LYS A 467 5.08 -14.40 29.62
N PRO A 468 6.25 -14.96 29.26
CA PRO A 468 7.53 -14.28 29.47
C PRO A 468 7.49 -12.87 28.89
N TRP A 469 7.75 -11.89 29.74
CA TRP A 469 7.78 -10.47 29.37
C TRP A 469 8.88 -10.20 28.34
N GLN A 470 8.49 -9.71 27.16
CA GLN A 470 9.40 -9.48 26.02
C GLN A 470 9.92 -8.03 25.96
N GLY A 471 9.77 -7.26 27.04
CA GLY A 471 10.10 -5.83 27.06
C GLY A 471 11.22 -5.43 28.02
N ALA A 472 11.94 -6.39 28.60
CA ALA A 472 13.01 -6.13 29.58
C ALA A 472 14.05 -5.13 29.07
N GLN A 473 14.43 -5.21 27.80
CA GLN A 473 15.40 -4.29 27.19
C GLN A 473 14.84 -2.87 27.04
N THR A 474 13.53 -2.74 26.80
CA THR A 474 12.86 -1.43 26.73
C THR A 474 12.80 -0.78 28.11
N ALA A 475 12.47 -1.57 29.14
CA ALA A 475 12.47 -1.10 30.52
C ALA A 475 13.87 -0.71 31.01
N ALA A 476 14.90 -1.49 30.64
CA ALA A 476 16.29 -1.18 31.00
C ALA A 476 16.79 0.10 30.32
N TRP A 477 16.49 0.28 29.03
CA TRP A 477 16.77 1.53 28.31
C TRP A 477 16.03 2.71 28.94
N ALA A 478 14.74 2.57 29.22
CA ALA A 478 13.95 3.61 29.84
C ALA A 478 14.49 3.98 31.24
N HIS A 479 14.87 3.00 32.06
CA HIS A 479 15.53 3.22 33.34
C HIS A 479 16.76 4.13 33.18
N TRP A 480 17.68 3.80 32.26
CA TRP A 480 18.84 4.64 31.98
C TRP A 480 18.43 6.06 31.55
N ARG A 481 17.43 6.21 30.68
CA ARG A 481 16.97 7.53 30.23
C ARG A 481 16.38 8.39 31.35
N VAL A 482 15.79 7.79 32.37
CA VAL A 482 15.17 8.52 33.50
C VAL A 482 16.11 8.74 34.68
N THR A 483 17.13 7.89 34.88
CA THR A 483 18.09 8.00 36.00
C THR A 483 19.46 8.56 35.59
N GLY A 484 19.83 8.40 34.32
CA GLY A 484 21.19 8.63 33.83
C GLY A 484 22.15 7.46 34.07
N ASP A 485 21.75 6.40 34.81
CA ASP A 485 22.59 5.24 35.11
C ASP A 485 22.52 4.17 33.99
N PRO A 486 23.61 3.93 33.23
CA PRO A 486 23.61 3.01 32.11
C PRO A 486 23.79 1.55 32.51
N GLU A 487 24.15 1.23 33.76
CA GLU A 487 24.64 -0.11 34.13
C GLU A 487 23.61 -1.21 33.83
N LEU A 488 22.35 -0.99 34.24
CA LEU A 488 21.26 -1.93 33.98
C LEU A 488 20.96 -2.07 32.48
N ALA A 489 20.99 -0.97 31.72
CA ALA A 489 20.76 -0.97 30.28
C ALA A 489 21.84 -1.77 29.54
N LEU A 490 23.11 -1.54 29.88
CA LEU A 490 24.26 -2.27 29.32
C LEU A 490 24.14 -3.77 29.60
N ARG A 491 23.89 -4.14 30.87
CA ARG A 491 23.76 -5.54 31.28
C ARG A 491 22.66 -6.28 30.52
N VAL A 492 21.47 -5.70 30.45
CA VAL A 492 20.27 -6.32 29.87
C VAL A 492 20.33 -6.31 28.33
N CYS A 493 20.63 -5.16 27.71
CA CYS A 493 20.70 -5.04 26.25
C CYS A 493 21.90 -5.81 25.69
N GLY A 494 23.04 -5.76 26.37
CA GLY A 494 24.25 -6.49 25.99
C GLY A 494 24.09 -8.01 26.01
N SER A 495 23.41 -8.53 27.05
CA SER A 495 23.08 -9.96 27.11
C SER A 495 22.13 -10.37 25.99
N ALA A 496 21.14 -9.52 25.67
CA ALA A 496 20.22 -9.75 24.57
C ALA A 496 20.92 -9.71 23.19
N ALA A 497 21.89 -8.80 23.00
CA ALA A 497 22.67 -8.71 21.78
C ALA A 497 23.52 -9.98 21.54
N ARG A 498 24.18 -10.50 22.58
CA ARG A 498 24.91 -11.78 22.52
C ARG A 498 24.01 -12.97 22.21
N ALA A 499 22.76 -12.92 22.64
CA ALA A 499 21.75 -13.94 22.31
C ALA A 499 21.16 -13.78 20.89
N GLY A 500 21.61 -12.80 20.09
CA GLY A 500 21.13 -12.57 18.73
C GLY A 500 19.75 -11.89 18.63
N LEU A 501 19.28 -11.24 19.69
CA LEU A 501 17.97 -10.58 19.71
C LEU A 501 18.07 -9.19 19.06
N SER A 502 17.36 -9.00 17.95
CA SER A 502 17.77 -7.98 16.97
C SER A 502 17.10 -6.60 17.12
N ARG A 503 15.76 -6.47 17.06
CA ARG A 503 15.21 -5.15 16.67
C ARG A 503 15.23 -4.04 17.75
N PRO A 504 14.64 -4.22 18.95
CA PRO A 504 14.63 -3.15 19.95
C PRO A 504 16.02 -2.91 20.55
N VAL A 505 16.78 -4.00 20.72
CA VAL A 505 18.11 -4.01 21.34
C VAL A 505 19.10 -3.15 20.57
N LEU A 506 19.16 -3.30 19.24
CA LEU A 506 20.11 -2.55 18.41
C LEU A 506 19.86 -1.03 18.50
N ARG A 507 18.60 -0.61 18.55
CA ARG A 507 18.27 0.81 18.78
C ARG A 507 18.78 1.30 20.14
N TYR A 508 18.60 0.52 21.21
CA TYR A 508 19.05 0.92 22.55
C TYR A 508 20.58 0.96 22.66
N LEU A 509 21.28 0.05 22.00
CA LEU A 509 22.75 0.09 21.90
C LEU A 509 23.24 1.31 21.11
N ALA A 510 22.53 1.69 20.03
CA ALA A 510 22.82 2.92 19.30
C ALA A 510 22.67 4.16 20.19
N ASP A 511 21.60 4.23 20.99
CA ASP A 511 21.36 5.35 21.91
C ASP A 511 22.43 5.43 23.02
N LEU A 512 22.89 4.28 23.55
CA LEU A 512 23.98 4.21 24.54
C LEU A 512 25.32 4.67 23.96
N GLY A 513 25.48 4.60 22.64
CA GLY A 513 26.65 5.08 21.92
C GLY A 513 27.95 4.41 22.41
N PRO A 514 29.02 5.19 22.70
CA PRO A 514 30.30 4.65 23.14
C PRO A 514 30.25 3.82 24.43
N LEU A 515 29.24 4.01 25.30
CA LEU A 515 29.09 3.19 26.52
C LEU A 515 28.86 1.71 26.18
N ALA A 516 28.35 1.42 24.98
CA ALA A 516 28.11 0.06 24.49
C ALA A 516 29.30 -0.54 23.71
N ALA A 517 30.51 0.04 23.77
CA ALA A 517 31.73 -0.49 23.13
C ALA A 517 31.96 -2.00 23.34
N PRO A 518 31.76 -2.57 24.55
CA PRO A 518 31.94 -4.01 24.78
C PRO A 518 31.04 -4.93 23.96
N TYR A 519 30.03 -4.39 23.27
CA TYR A 519 29.07 -5.15 22.45
C TYR A 519 29.30 -4.98 20.94
N ALA A 520 30.32 -4.23 20.51
CA ALA A 520 30.62 -4.02 19.09
C ALA A 520 30.78 -5.35 18.34
N ASP A 521 31.52 -6.31 18.90
CA ASP A 521 31.75 -7.63 18.28
C ASP A 521 30.46 -8.44 18.11
N ALA A 522 29.47 -8.26 19.00
CA ALA A 522 28.16 -8.90 18.87
C ALA A 522 27.29 -8.22 17.80
N VAL A 523 27.46 -6.91 17.58
CA VAL A 523 26.73 -6.15 16.56
C VAL A 523 27.30 -6.40 15.16
N ARG A 524 28.61 -6.53 15.03
CA ARG A 524 29.32 -6.69 13.75
C ARG A 524 28.71 -7.74 12.81
N PRO A 525 28.47 -9.01 13.22
CA PRO A 525 27.92 -10.02 12.32
C PRO A 525 26.47 -9.71 11.89
N LEU A 526 25.75 -8.84 12.60
CA LEU A 526 24.37 -8.48 12.26
C LEU A 526 24.27 -7.46 11.12
N LEU A 527 25.37 -6.80 10.76
CA LEU A 527 25.46 -5.92 9.58
C LEU A 527 25.19 -6.69 8.28
N ASP A 528 25.60 -7.95 8.23
CA ASP A 528 25.40 -8.87 7.11
C ASP A 528 24.27 -9.89 7.36
N GLY A 529 23.55 -9.73 8.48
CA GLY A 529 22.50 -10.65 8.91
C GLY A 529 21.24 -10.65 8.02
N PRO A 530 20.41 -11.70 8.11
CA PRO A 530 19.14 -11.74 7.40
C PRO A 530 18.15 -10.68 7.93
N GLY A 531 17.46 -10.04 7.00
CA GLY A 531 16.40 -9.06 7.29
C GLY A 531 16.86 -7.60 7.30
N GLU A 532 16.17 -6.78 6.51
CA GLU A 532 16.48 -5.36 6.29
C GLU A 532 16.49 -4.55 7.59
N TRP A 533 15.49 -4.76 8.45
CA TRP A 533 15.40 -4.09 9.76
C TRP A 533 16.55 -4.41 10.70
N THR A 534 17.05 -5.65 10.68
CA THR A 534 18.18 -6.06 11.51
C THR A 534 19.44 -5.34 11.06
N ARG A 535 19.71 -5.32 9.75
CA ARG A 535 20.89 -4.64 9.19
C ARG A 535 20.88 -3.13 9.43
N VAL A 536 19.72 -2.46 9.24
CA VAL A 536 19.60 -1.02 9.51
C VAL A 536 19.84 -0.72 10.99
N GLY A 537 19.22 -1.49 11.89
CA GLY A 537 19.45 -1.34 13.32
C GLY A 537 20.91 -1.61 13.72
N ALA A 538 21.53 -2.62 13.12
CA ALA A 538 22.94 -2.97 13.39
C ALA A 538 23.88 -1.89 12.90
N ALA A 539 23.60 -1.27 11.75
CA ALA A 539 24.39 -0.15 11.23
C ALA A 539 24.29 1.09 12.12
N GLU A 540 23.08 1.43 12.60
CA GLU A 540 22.90 2.52 13.57
C GLU A 540 23.64 2.24 14.89
N ALA A 541 23.53 1.02 15.42
CA ALA A 541 24.22 0.60 16.63
C ALA A 541 25.74 0.64 16.45
N TRP A 542 26.25 0.08 15.36
CA TRP A 542 27.67 0.07 15.04
C TRP A 542 28.23 1.49 14.95
N TRP A 543 27.56 2.37 14.21
CA TRP A 543 27.94 3.78 14.11
C TRP A 543 27.93 4.47 15.48
N GLY A 544 26.86 4.32 16.26
CA GLY A 544 26.75 4.91 17.59
C GLY A 544 27.83 4.43 18.56
N ILE A 545 28.18 3.14 18.50
CA ILE A 545 29.17 2.51 19.37
C ILE A 545 30.60 2.90 18.99
N THR A 546 30.93 2.81 17.69
CA THR A 546 32.31 2.83 17.21
C THR A 546 32.73 4.15 16.55
N GLY A 547 31.77 4.91 16.02
CA GLY A 547 32.06 6.02 15.11
C GLY A 547 32.69 5.59 13.78
N ASP A 548 32.72 4.29 13.45
CA ASP A 548 33.21 3.80 12.17
C ASP A 548 32.06 3.72 11.16
N ALA A 549 32.10 4.61 10.16
CA ALA A 549 31.07 4.71 9.14
C ALA A 549 31.13 3.57 8.11
N ALA A 550 32.30 2.99 7.82
CA ALA A 550 32.44 2.13 6.64
C ALA A 550 31.58 0.86 6.71
N PRO A 551 31.55 0.09 7.81
CA PRO A 551 30.67 -1.08 7.93
C PRO A 551 29.19 -0.71 7.98
N ALA A 552 28.84 0.41 8.64
CA ALA A 552 27.47 0.90 8.72
C ALA A 552 26.93 1.28 7.32
N LEU A 553 27.72 2.00 6.53
CA LEU A 553 27.34 2.41 5.17
C LEU A 553 27.18 1.22 4.23
N ALA A 554 28.04 0.21 4.32
CA ALA A 554 27.93 -1.01 3.53
C ALA A 554 26.58 -1.72 3.75
N ALA A 555 26.06 -1.72 4.98
CA ALA A 555 24.76 -2.30 5.32
C ALA A 555 23.57 -1.41 4.93
N LEU A 556 23.70 -0.07 5.03
CA LEU A 556 22.63 0.90 4.80
C LEU A 556 22.36 1.17 3.31
N LEU A 557 23.38 1.36 2.48
CA LEU A 557 23.22 1.77 1.08
C LEU A 557 22.34 0.81 0.25
N PRO A 558 22.45 -0.53 0.37
CA PRO A 558 21.56 -1.45 -0.33
C PRO A 558 20.08 -1.29 0.03
N GLN A 559 19.77 -0.76 1.23
CA GLN A 559 18.38 -0.56 1.67
C GLN A 559 17.70 0.62 0.95
N LEU A 560 18.45 1.44 0.20
CA LEU A 560 17.88 2.53 -0.61
C LEU A 560 17.31 2.06 -1.95
N ARG A 561 17.52 0.80 -2.35
CA ARG A 561 17.04 0.24 -3.63
C ARG A 561 15.55 0.47 -3.92
N PRO A 562 14.61 0.37 -2.95
CA PRO A 562 13.19 0.61 -3.21
C PRO A 562 12.86 2.02 -3.75
N LEU A 563 13.73 3.01 -3.50
CA LEU A 563 13.56 4.37 -4.02
C LEU A 563 13.57 4.41 -5.56
N ALA A 564 14.22 3.46 -6.24
CA ALA A 564 14.17 3.38 -7.71
C ALA A 564 12.74 3.10 -8.23
N GLY A 565 11.90 2.46 -7.42
CA GLY A 565 10.49 2.16 -7.72
C GLY A 565 9.51 3.17 -7.10
N TYR A 566 9.98 4.29 -6.55
CA TYR A 566 9.17 5.24 -5.76
C TYR A 566 8.53 4.62 -4.50
N GLU A 567 9.14 3.55 -3.99
CA GLU A 567 8.70 2.91 -2.77
C GLU A 567 9.50 3.44 -1.57
N ALA A 568 8.79 3.73 -0.49
CA ALA A 568 9.38 4.16 0.78
C ALA A 568 8.77 3.37 1.94
N PRO A 569 9.06 2.06 2.04
CA PRO A 569 8.71 1.30 3.24
C PRO A 569 9.38 1.93 4.48
N PRO A 570 8.85 1.72 5.69
CA PRO A 570 9.36 2.39 6.88
C PRO A 570 10.86 2.17 7.16
N VAL A 571 11.44 1.07 6.67
CA VAL A 571 12.88 0.79 6.75
C VAL A 571 13.72 1.80 5.95
N VAL A 572 13.25 2.23 4.77
CA VAL A 572 13.94 3.22 3.93
C VAL A 572 13.99 4.57 4.63
N LEU A 573 12.86 5.01 5.20
CA LEU A 573 12.82 6.26 5.98
C LEU A 573 13.83 6.22 7.13
N ARG A 574 13.92 5.09 7.84
CA ARG A 574 14.89 4.90 8.91
C ARG A 574 16.34 4.92 8.37
N THR A 575 16.61 4.25 7.26
CA THR A 575 17.92 4.29 6.57
C THR A 575 18.32 5.72 6.22
N VAL A 576 17.42 6.52 5.64
CA VAL A 576 17.69 7.92 5.29
C VAL A 576 18.04 8.74 6.54
N ARG A 577 17.30 8.56 7.64
CA ARG A 577 17.62 9.23 8.92
C ARG A 577 18.99 8.79 9.46
N ALA A 578 19.29 7.50 9.43
CA ALA A 578 20.59 6.96 9.87
C ALA A 578 21.75 7.54 9.05
N LEU A 579 21.61 7.63 7.72
CA LEU A 579 22.61 8.26 6.85
C LEU A 579 22.82 9.73 7.19
N GLY A 580 21.75 10.47 7.50
CA GLY A 580 21.83 11.85 7.99
C GLY A 580 22.55 11.96 9.34
N THR A 581 22.36 11.01 10.25
CA THR A 581 23.08 10.95 11.54
C THR A 581 24.57 10.64 11.37
N ILE A 582 24.94 9.81 10.39
CA ILE A 582 26.36 9.56 10.05
C ILE A 582 27.00 10.85 9.49
N GLY A 583 26.26 11.63 8.71
CA GLY A 583 26.73 12.91 8.15
C GLY A 583 27.73 12.70 7.02
N ARG A 584 28.77 13.55 6.93
CA ARG A 584 29.71 13.61 5.78
C ARG A 584 30.22 12.26 5.23
N PRO A 585 30.58 11.25 6.05
CA PRO A 585 31.01 9.95 5.53
C PRO A 585 29.96 9.27 4.62
N ALA A 586 28.67 9.58 4.77
CA ALA A 586 27.58 9.04 3.97
C ALA A 586 27.44 9.69 2.57
N ALA A 587 28.48 10.35 2.04
CA ALA A 587 28.47 11.02 0.73
C ALA A 587 28.01 10.12 -0.43
N ALA A 588 28.23 8.81 -0.35
CA ALA A 588 27.74 7.84 -1.34
C ALA A 588 26.21 7.80 -1.49
N ALA A 589 25.45 8.27 -0.48
CA ALA A 589 23.98 8.34 -0.54
C ALA A 589 23.45 9.59 -1.27
N LEU A 590 24.29 10.61 -1.52
CA LEU A 590 23.86 11.89 -2.11
C LEU A 590 23.05 11.73 -3.42
N PRO A 591 23.42 10.86 -4.39
CA PRO A 591 22.64 10.71 -5.63
C PRO A 591 21.20 10.24 -5.38
N ALA A 592 21.00 9.29 -4.45
CA ALA A 592 19.68 8.78 -4.11
C ALA A 592 18.85 9.85 -3.37
N LEU A 593 19.45 10.55 -2.41
CA LEU A 593 18.77 11.61 -1.65
C LEU A 593 18.40 12.80 -2.54
N ARG A 594 19.29 13.23 -3.44
CA ARG A 594 18.99 14.29 -4.42
C ARG A 594 17.89 13.87 -5.39
N THR A 595 17.87 12.61 -5.83
CA THR A 595 16.75 12.06 -6.62
C THR A 595 15.43 12.16 -5.85
N VAL A 596 15.40 11.77 -4.57
CA VAL A 596 14.20 11.88 -3.74
C VAL A 596 13.73 13.33 -3.62
N VAL A 597 14.61 14.28 -3.35
CA VAL A 597 14.26 15.69 -3.18
C VAL A 597 13.88 16.37 -4.50
N GLY A 598 14.53 15.99 -5.60
CA GLY A 598 14.26 16.54 -6.94
C GLY A 598 13.08 15.91 -7.67
N SER A 599 12.59 14.75 -7.22
CA SER A 599 11.47 14.04 -7.86
C SER A 599 10.16 14.83 -7.78
N GLU A 600 9.48 14.94 -8.92
CA GLU A 600 8.10 15.42 -8.96
C GLU A 600 7.10 14.35 -8.50
N ARG A 601 7.48 13.07 -8.53
CA ARG A 601 6.67 11.94 -8.06
C ARG A 601 6.92 11.72 -6.56
N ARG A 602 5.85 11.44 -5.82
CA ARG A 602 5.89 11.12 -4.40
C ARG A 602 6.34 9.69 -4.15
N TYR A 603 6.90 9.46 -2.98
CA TYR A 603 7.36 8.16 -2.52
C TYR A 603 6.41 7.57 -1.47
N GLY A 604 6.08 6.30 -1.61
CA GLY A 604 5.21 5.59 -0.67
C GLY A 604 3.72 5.67 -1.00
N ALA A 605 2.88 5.34 -0.01
CA ALA A 605 1.45 5.09 -0.21
C ALA A 605 0.56 6.34 -0.04
N ASP A 606 1.06 7.38 0.62
CA ASP A 606 0.31 8.60 0.94
C ASP A 606 1.25 9.81 1.05
N ILE A 607 0.65 11.01 1.13
CA ILE A 607 1.37 12.28 1.15
C ILE A 607 2.16 12.47 2.45
N LEU A 608 1.63 12.01 3.59
CA LEU A 608 2.28 12.18 4.89
C LEU A 608 3.62 11.43 4.95
N ARG A 609 3.65 10.19 4.47
CA ARG A 609 4.89 9.39 4.38
C ARG A 609 5.89 9.98 3.40
N ASP A 610 5.42 10.51 2.27
CA ASP A 610 6.29 11.22 1.31
C ASP A 610 6.89 12.48 1.93
N GLU A 611 6.10 13.29 2.66
CA GLU A 611 6.57 14.50 3.33
C GLU A 611 7.60 14.18 4.41
N ASP A 612 7.39 13.11 5.18
CA ASP A 612 8.34 12.64 6.18
C ASP A 612 9.66 12.15 5.56
N LEU A 613 9.59 11.42 4.45
CA LEU A 613 10.78 11.02 3.69
C LEU A 613 11.49 12.23 3.08
N TYR A 614 10.73 13.15 2.49
CA TYR A 614 11.27 14.36 1.88
C TYR A 614 11.99 15.22 2.91
N ARG A 615 11.39 15.43 4.08
CA ARG A 615 12.02 16.14 5.21
C ARG A 615 13.29 15.44 5.66
N ALA A 616 13.22 14.13 5.91
CA ALA A 616 14.38 13.34 6.34
C ALA A 616 15.51 13.35 5.30
N ALA A 617 15.18 13.29 4.00
CA ALA A 617 16.15 13.35 2.92
C ALA A 617 16.82 14.72 2.83
N ARG A 618 16.07 15.82 3.02
CA ARG A 618 16.63 17.18 3.08
C ARG A 618 17.57 17.35 4.26
N GLU A 619 17.13 16.97 5.46
CA GLU A 619 17.98 17.02 6.65
C GLU A 619 19.25 16.19 6.48
N ALA A 620 19.13 15.00 5.86
CA ALA A 620 20.29 14.17 5.57
C ALA A 620 21.23 14.83 4.55
N LEU A 621 20.72 15.42 3.47
CA LEU A 621 21.53 16.18 2.51
C LEU A 621 22.31 17.31 3.20
N ASP A 622 21.63 18.11 4.03
CA ASP A 622 22.25 19.24 4.72
C ASP A 622 23.38 18.78 5.66
N ARG A 623 23.20 17.65 6.37
CA ARG A 623 24.23 17.07 7.27
C ARG A 623 25.39 16.43 6.51
N ILE A 624 25.14 15.83 5.35
CA ILE A 624 26.17 15.15 4.54
C ILE A 624 27.01 16.16 3.76
N GLU A 625 26.37 17.18 3.16
CA GLU A 625 27.08 18.23 2.42
C GLU A 625 27.80 19.21 3.37
N GLY A 626 27.25 19.42 4.58
CA GLY A 626 27.73 20.43 5.52
C GLY A 626 27.37 21.85 5.06
N PRO A 627 27.77 22.90 5.80
CA PRO A 627 27.54 24.27 5.37
C PRO A 627 28.20 24.49 4.01
N ARG A 628 27.42 24.91 3.01
CA ARG A 628 27.97 25.36 1.73
C ARG A 628 28.97 26.46 2.05
N LYS A 629 30.25 26.29 1.66
CA LYS A 629 31.16 27.42 1.61
C LYS A 629 30.55 28.39 0.62
N GLU A 630 29.97 29.47 1.13
CA GLU A 630 29.68 30.64 0.31
C GLU A 630 31.01 31.08 -0.28
N THR A 631 31.19 30.81 -1.57
CA THR A 631 32.28 31.38 -2.36
C THR A 631 32.06 32.89 -2.36
N ALA A 632 32.90 33.58 -1.57
CA ALA A 632 33.05 35.02 -1.58
C ALA A 632 33.53 35.53 -2.94
#